data_AF-A0AAV8WDY3-F1
#
_entry.id   AF-A0AAV8WDY3-F1
#
_cell.length_a   1.000
_cell.length_b   1.000
_cell.length_c   1.000
_cell.angle_alpha   90.00
_cell.angle_beta   90.00
_cell.angle_gamma   90.00
#
_symmetry.space_group_name_H-M   'P 1'
#
loop_
_entity.id
_entity.type
_entity.pdbx_description
1 polymer ?
#
loop_
_entity_poly.entity_id
_entity_poly.type
_entity_poly.pdbx_seq_one_letter_code
_entity_poly.pdbx_strand_id
1 'polypeptide(L)'
;MGGTASRTRKLTVENDDPTNVITVSEGVVDRIRGNQMVRKEAQQSPAVAAPPAVGPFLAAPLFLNEPSLTSLQLRQAHVAELKENDEYWTNRMKTLESNHKKINEVLDNEFKKAAQEIQQTSHKISTSSQPPCQTSQKAVLECYKHYPNEPMRCAEVVQAFQECVDTKRSSVIANRG
;
A
#
# COMPACT_ATOMS: atom_id res chain seq x y z
N MET A 1 53.94 -2.87 4.10
CA MET A 1 53.36 -1.68 4.77
C MET A 1 52.08 -1.28 4.03
N GLY A 2 50.91 -1.42 4.66
CA GLY A 2 49.68 -0.67 4.34
C GLY A 2 48.77 -1.17 3.21
N GLY A 3 47.97 -2.22 3.44
CA GLY A 3 46.78 -2.51 2.62
C GLY A 3 45.54 -1.89 3.26
N THR A 4 45.08 -0.76 2.72
CA THR A 4 43.86 -0.08 3.19
C THR A 4 42.64 -0.95 2.84
N ALA A 5 41.99 -1.51 3.86
CA ALA A 5 40.79 -2.32 3.68
C ALA A 5 39.63 -1.45 3.16
N SER A 6 39.16 -1.75 1.95
CA SER A 6 37.98 -1.14 1.34
C SER A 6 36.74 -1.52 2.15
N ARG A 7 36.28 -0.61 3.03
CA ARG A 7 35.03 -0.76 3.78
C ARG A 7 33.84 -0.70 2.81
N THR A 8 33.17 -1.83 2.59
CA THR A 8 31.90 -1.91 1.85
C THR A 8 30.85 -1.09 2.57
N ARG A 9 30.51 0.09 2.03
CA ARG A 9 29.42 0.93 2.56
C ARG A 9 28.09 0.31 2.13
N LYS A 10 27.24 0.01 3.11
CA LYS A 10 25.85 -0.39 2.85
C LYS A 10 25.07 0.86 2.47
N LEU A 11 24.59 0.91 1.22
CA LEU A 11 23.69 1.95 0.74
C LEU A 11 22.26 1.46 0.95
N THR A 12 21.55 2.05 1.90
CA THR A 12 20.11 1.87 2.07
C THR A 12 19.42 2.94 1.23
N VAL A 13 18.84 2.53 0.11
CA VAL A 13 18.00 3.41 -0.73
C VAL A 13 16.57 3.22 -0.26
N GLU A 14 15.98 4.25 0.32
CA GLU A 14 14.54 4.26 0.62
C GLU A 14 13.79 4.52 -0.69
N ASN A 15 12.73 3.75 -0.94
CA ASN A 15 11.96 3.81 -2.18
C ASN A 15 10.80 4.79 -1.98
N ASP A 16 10.93 6.01 -2.50
CA ASP A 16 9.96 7.11 -2.32
C ASP A 16 8.65 6.96 -3.14
N ASP A 17 8.44 5.83 -3.83
CA ASP A 17 7.25 5.59 -4.65
C ASP A 17 6.07 5.02 -3.81
N PRO A 18 4.87 5.62 -3.86
CA PRO A 18 3.70 5.23 -3.04
C PRO A 18 3.13 3.85 -3.40
N THR A 19 3.58 3.25 -4.49
CA THR A 19 3.12 1.94 -4.98
C THR A 19 4.04 0.79 -4.57
N ASN A 20 5.16 1.04 -3.86
CA ASN A 20 6.16 0.03 -3.49
C ASN A 20 6.71 -0.80 -4.67
N VAL A 21 6.61 -0.29 -5.90
CA VAL A 21 7.18 -0.93 -7.10
C VAL A 21 8.54 -0.31 -7.37
N ILE A 22 9.59 -1.13 -7.43
CA ILE A 22 10.95 -0.65 -7.77
C ILE A 22 11.02 -0.45 -9.27
N THR A 23 10.99 0.80 -9.74
CA THR A 23 11.13 1.10 -11.17
C THR A 23 12.60 1.07 -11.57
N VAL A 24 12.97 0.13 -12.43
CA VAL A 24 14.33 0.00 -12.98
C VAL A 24 14.36 0.67 -14.35
N SER A 25 15.41 1.46 -14.63
CA SER A 25 15.54 2.14 -15.93
C SER A 25 15.74 1.14 -17.07
N GLU A 26 15.20 1.47 -18.24
CA GLU A 26 15.15 0.58 -19.41
C GLU A 26 16.55 0.10 -19.87
N GLY A 27 17.56 0.97 -19.79
CA GLY A 27 18.95 0.61 -20.10
C GLY A 27 19.60 -0.39 -19.12
N VAL A 28 19.07 -0.53 -17.90
CA VAL A 28 19.49 -1.58 -16.95
C VAL A 28 18.79 -2.89 -17.28
N VAL A 29 17.52 -2.82 -17.69
CA VAL A 29 16.76 -4.00 -18.17
C VAL A 29 17.44 -4.63 -19.39
N ASP A 30 17.90 -3.82 -20.34
CA ASP A 30 18.63 -4.31 -21.53
C ASP A 30 19.95 -5.00 -21.19
N ARG A 31 20.66 -4.49 -20.17
CA ARG A 31 21.90 -5.09 -19.68
C ARG A 31 21.65 -6.43 -18.98
N ILE A 32 20.56 -6.54 -18.22
CA ILE A 32 20.14 -7.78 -17.55
C ILE A 32 19.68 -8.82 -18.59
N ARG A 33 19.02 -8.38 -19.66
CA ARG A 33 18.59 -9.26 -20.76
C ARG A 33 19.73 -9.73 -21.67
N GLY A 34 20.97 -9.28 -21.43
CA GLY A 34 22.16 -9.78 -22.09
C GLY A 34 22.41 -9.21 -23.50
N ASN A 35 21.69 -8.17 -23.92
CA ASN A 35 21.93 -7.50 -25.20
C ASN A 35 23.13 -6.55 -25.09
N GLN A 36 24.35 -7.09 -25.01
CA GLN A 36 25.56 -6.32 -25.31
C GLN A 36 25.69 -6.11 -26.83
N MET A 37 25.01 -5.09 -27.35
CA MET A 37 25.36 -4.54 -28.66
C MET A 37 26.43 -3.46 -28.46
N VAL A 38 27.68 -3.93 -28.55
CA VAL A 38 28.89 -3.25 -29.02
C VAL A 38 28.85 -1.72 -28.94
N ARG A 39 29.44 -1.17 -27.88
CA ARG A 39 29.97 0.19 -27.92
C ARG A 39 31.20 0.15 -28.84
N LYS A 40 31.04 0.62 -30.09
CA LYS A 40 32.15 0.91 -31.00
C LYS A 40 33.00 2.01 -30.37
N GLU A 41 34.07 1.63 -29.69
CA GLU A 41 35.20 2.52 -29.45
C GLU A 41 36.28 2.24 -30.50
N ALA A 42 36.74 3.34 -31.06
CA ALA A 42 37.58 3.40 -32.23
C ALA A 42 38.96 2.77 -31.99
N GLN A 43 39.44 2.14 -33.06
CA GLN A 43 40.83 2.01 -33.47
C GLN A 43 41.85 2.83 -32.65
N GLN A 44 42.85 2.13 -32.11
CA GLN A 44 44.25 2.38 -32.43
C GLN A 44 45.14 1.24 -31.90
N SER A 45 45.70 0.47 -32.82
CA SER A 45 46.93 -0.29 -32.61
C SER A 45 48.13 0.66 -32.69
N PRO A 46 49.25 0.33 -32.04
CA PRO A 46 50.44 0.17 -32.88
C PRO A 46 51.17 -1.14 -32.60
N ALA A 47 51.60 -1.75 -33.71
CA ALA A 47 52.51 -2.87 -33.75
C ALA A 47 53.89 -2.47 -33.22
N VAL A 48 54.53 -3.37 -32.47
CA VAL A 48 55.98 -3.33 -32.23
C VAL A 48 56.55 -4.74 -32.44
N ALA A 49 57.66 -4.77 -33.16
CA ALA A 49 58.31 -5.89 -33.82
C ALA A 49 58.84 -6.99 -32.89
N ALA A 50 58.93 -8.20 -33.45
CA ALA A 50 59.65 -9.33 -32.87
C ALA A 50 61.16 -9.27 -33.19
N PRO A 51 62.04 -9.62 -32.23
CA PRO A 51 63.36 -10.19 -32.51
C PRO A 51 63.53 -11.60 -31.88
N PRO A 52 64.60 -12.33 -32.23
CA PRO A 52 64.53 -13.76 -32.55
C PRO A 52 64.68 -14.71 -31.36
N ALA A 53 64.25 -15.95 -31.60
CA ALA A 53 64.32 -17.09 -30.70
C ALA A 53 65.75 -17.42 -30.25
N VAL A 54 65.95 -17.51 -28.92
CA VAL A 54 67.09 -18.20 -28.31
C VAL A 54 66.57 -19.05 -27.15
N GLY A 55 66.54 -20.37 -27.36
CA GLY A 55 66.81 -21.43 -26.37
C GLY A 55 65.88 -21.62 -25.16
N PRO A 56 65.70 -22.86 -24.66
CA PRO A 56 64.49 -23.25 -23.95
C PRO A 56 64.65 -23.12 -22.43
N PHE A 57 63.80 -22.30 -21.81
CA PHE A 57 63.38 -22.54 -20.43
C PHE A 57 61.86 -22.41 -20.37
N LEU A 58 61.18 -23.53 -20.62
CA LEU A 58 59.78 -23.68 -20.29
C LEU A 58 59.67 -23.80 -18.76
N ALA A 59 59.72 -22.67 -18.06
CA ALA A 59 59.10 -22.58 -16.75
C ALA A 59 57.58 -22.56 -17.00
N ALA A 60 56.97 -23.74 -17.01
CA ALA A 60 55.52 -23.84 -17.05
C ALA A 60 54.95 -23.04 -15.86
N PRO A 61 53.97 -22.15 -16.06
CA PRO A 61 53.32 -21.51 -14.93
C PRO A 61 52.66 -22.61 -14.10
N LEU A 62 53.02 -22.67 -12.82
CA LEU A 62 52.30 -23.48 -11.84
C LEU A 62 50.89 -22.88 -11.74
N PHE A 63 49.96 -23.44 -12.52
CA PHE A 63 48.55 -23.22 -12.31
C PHE A 63 48.21 -23.85 -10.95
N LEU A 64 48.14 -23.02 -9.92
CA LEU A 64 47.53 -23.40 -8.65
C LEU A 64 46.06 -23.70 -9.00
N ASN A 65 45.73 -24.98 -9.13
CA ASN A 65 44.36 -25.42 -9.38
C ASN A 65 43.59 -25.21 -8.08
N GLU A 66 43.04 -24.02 -7.91
CA GLU A 66 41.99 -23.77 -6.94
C GLU A 66 40.85 -24.75 -7.28
N PRO A 67 40.36 -25.58 -6.35
CA PRO A 67 39.31 -26.54 -6.66
C PRO A 67 38.05 -25.77 -7.07
N SER A 68 37.80 -25.67 -8.38
CA SER A 68 36.59 -25.09 -8.91
C SER A 68 35.44 -26.04 -8.59
N LEU A 69 34.47 -25.58 -7.80
CA LEU A 69 33.26 -26.35 -7.53
C LEU A 69 32.68 -26.91 -8.84
N THR A 70 32.28 -28.17 -8.81
CA THR A 70 31.69 -28.80 -9.99
C THR A 70 30.37 -28.10 -10.35
N SER A 71 30.08 -27.97 -11.64
CA SER A 71 28.83 -27.34 -12.11
C SER A 71 27.56 -27.98 -11.53
N LEU A 72 27.63 -29.28 -11.22
CA LEU A 72 26.57 -30.03 -10.55
C LEU A 72 26.36 -29.56 -9.10
N GLN A 73 27.43 -29.39 -8.33
CA GLN A 73 27.35 -28.90 -6.95
C GLN A 73 26.77 -27.48 -6.88
N LEU A 74 27.19 -26.60 -7.80
CA LEU A 74 26.64 -25.25 -7.90
C LEU A 74 25.14 -25.27 -8.20
N ARG A 75 24.70 -26.15 -9.12
CA ARG A 75 23.29 -26.32 -9.44
C ARG A 75 22.48 -26.84 -8.25
N GLN A 76 23.01 -27.81 -7.50
CA GLN A 76 22.35 -28.33 -6.30
C GLN A 76 22.21 -27.26 -5.22
N ALA A 77 23.26 -26.48 -4.97
CA ALA A 77 23.22 -25.37 -4.03
C ALA A 77 22.15 -24.34 -4.43
N HIS A 78 22.12 -23.96 -5.71
CA HIS A 78 21.14 -23.00 -6.22
C HIS A 78 19.69 -23.52 -6.12
N VAL A 79 19.45 -24.81 -6.39
CA VAL A 79 18.12 -25.41 -6.22
C VAL A 79 17.70 -25.44 -4.76
N ALA A 80 18.63 -25.71 -3.83
CA ALA A 80 18.34 -25.67 -2.40
C ALA A 80 17.96 -24.25 -1.94
N GLU A 81 18.72 -23.24 -2.36
CA GLU A 81 18.42 -21.83 -2.04
C GLU A 81 17.06 -21.38 -2.59
N LEU A 82 16.73 -21.73 -3.84
CA LEU A 82 15.43 -21.41 -4.42
C LEU A 82 14.29 -22.06 -3.62
N LYS A 83 14.47 -23.30 -3.18
CA LYS A 83 13.46 -24.01 -2.39
C LYS A 83 13.25 -23.36 -1.03
N GLU A 84 14.31 -22.97 -0.34
CA GLU A 84 14.20 -22.23 0.93
C GLU A 84 13.47 -20.90 0.75
N ASN A 85 13.73 -20.21 -0.36
CA ASN A 85 13.07 -18.96 -0.70
C ASN A 85 11.57 -19.17 -0.97
N ASP A 86 11.21 -20.19 -1.74
CA ASP A 86 9.82 -20.56 -2.00
C ASP A 86 9.08 -20.91 -0.69
N GLU A 87 9.70 -21.70 0.19
CA GLU A 87 9.15 -22.03 1.51
C GLU A 87 8.98 -20.77 2.39
N TYR A 88 9.95 -19.85 2.35
CA TYR A 88 9.86 -18.58 3.08
C TYR A 88 8.68 -17.73 2.61
N TRP A 89 8.55 -17.51 1.29
CA TRP A 89 7.49 -16.65 0.75
C TRP A 89 6.11 -17.28 0.88
N THR A 90 5.99 -18.60 0.69
CA THR A 90 4.71 -19.31 0.89
C THR A 90 4.24 -19.21 2.34
N ASN A 91 5.14 -19.40 3.30
CA ASN A 91 4.83 -19.23 4.72
C ASN A 91 4.45 -17.78 5.04
N ARG A 92 5.20 -16.81 4.52
CA ARG A 92 4.90 -15.38 4.71
C ARG A 92 3.52 -15.00 4.17
N MET A 93 3.19 -15.45 2.96
CA MET A 93 1.87 -15.22 2.36
C MET A 93 0.76 -15.83 3.21
N LYS A 94 0.93 -17.09 3.64
CA LYS A 94 -0.02 -17.76 4.52
C LYS A 94 -0.22 -17.02 5.85
N THR A 95 0.86 -16.52 6.46
CA THR A 95 0.78 -15.69 7.67
C THR A 95 0.00 -14.41 7.41
N LEU A 96 0.29 -13.72 6.31
CA LEU A 96 -0.37 -12.46 5.93
C LEU A 96 -1.88 -12.68 5.69
N GLU A 97 -2.24 -13.70 4.93
CA GLU A 97 -3.64 -14.11 4.71
C GLU A 97 -4.34 -14.44 6.03
N SER A 98 -3.68 -15.19 6.92
CA SER A 98 -4.26 -15.54 8.22
C SER A 98 -4.50 -14.31 9.11
N ASN A 99 -3.62 -13.32 9.04
CA ASN A 99 -3.77 -12.06 9.78
C ASN A 99 -4.90 -11.21 9.20
N HIS A 100 -4.97 -11.09 7.87
CA HIS A 100 -6.06 -10.37 7.21
C HIS A 100 -7.42 -11.01 7.52
N LYS A 101 -7.48 -12.34 7.53
CA LYS A 101 -8.69 -13.07 7.92
C LYS A 101 -9.13 -12.73 9.35
N LYS A 102 -8.20 -12.73 10.31
CA LYS A 102 -8.50 -12.33 11.70
C LYS A 102 -8.99 -10.88 11.81
N ILE A 103 -8.35 -9.96 11.09
CA ILE A 103 -8.76 -8.54 11.09
C ILE A 103 -10.17 -8.39 10.53
N ASN A 104 -10.47 -9.05 9.40
CA ASN A 104 -11.79 -9.01 8.79
C ASN A 104 -12.85 -9.63 9.71
N GLU A 105 -12.54 -10.74 10.39
CA GLU A 105 -13.46 -11.35 11.36
C GLU A 105 -13.81 -10.39 12.50
N VAL A 106 -12.82 -9.70 13.07
CA VAL A 106 -13.06 -8.68 14.11
C VAL A 106 -13.87 -7.51 13.56
N LEU A 107 -13.53 -7.02 12.37
CA LEU A 107 -14.22 -5.90 11.72
C LEU A 107 -15.69 -6.24 11.45
N ASP A 108 -15.98 -7.42 10.92
CA ASP A 108 -17.35 -7.89 10.67
C ASP A 108 -18.14 -8.02 11.98
N ASN A 109 -17.51 -8.49 13.05
CA ASN A 109 -18.16 -8.64 14.35
C ASN A 109 -18.50 -7.28 14.96
N GLU A 110 -17.56 -6.34 14.97
CA GLU A 110 -17.81 -4.98 15.47
C GLU A 110 -18.82 -4.23 14.60
N PHE A 111 -18.78 -4.42 13.28
CA PHE A 111 -19.78 -3.85 12.38
C PHE A 111 -21.18 -4.39 12.68
N LYS A 112 -21.34 -5.72 12.80
CA LYS A 112 -22.63 -6.34 13.13
C LYS A 112 -23.15 -5.87 14.50
N LYS A 113 -22.26 -5.76 15.49
CA LYS A 113 -22.59 -5.27 16.82
C LYS A 113 -23.08 -3.82 16.77
N ALA A 114 -22.33 -2.92 16.11
CA ALA A 114 -22.74 -1.53 15.94
C ALA A 114 -24.07 -1.40 15.17
N ALA A 115 -24.26 -2.21 14.12
CA ALA A 115 -25.52 -2.25 13.37
C ALA A 115 -26.69 -2.70 14.24
N GLN A 116 -26.51 -3.71 15.10
CA GLN A 116 -27.53 -4.15 16.05
C GLN A 116 -27.83 -3.10 17.11
N GLU A 117 -26.82 -2.40 17.65
CA GLU A 117 -27.02 -1.31 18.60
C GLU A 117 -27.83 -0.16 17.97
N ILE A 118 -27.53 0.21 16.72
CA ILE A 118 -28.28 1.22 15.97
C ILE A 118 -29.72 0.73 15.71
N GLN A 119 -29.92 -0.52 15.30
CA GLN A 119 -31.26 -1.08 15.10
C GLN A 119 -32.06 -1.06 16.41
N GLN A 120 -31.50 -1.56 17.51
CA GLN A 120 -32.18 -1.58 18.81
C GLN A 120 -32.50 -0.18 19.33
N THR A 121 -31.59 0.79 19.18
CA THR A 121 -31.86 2.19 19.55
C THR A 121 -32.89 2.84 18.64
N SER A 122 -32.86 2.57 17.33
CA SER A 122 -33.86 3.08 16.38
C SER A 122 -35.27 2.56 16.69
N HIS A 123 -35.39 1.27 17.05
CA HIS A 123 -36.67 0.68 17.46
C HIS A 123 -37.19 1.27 18.78
N LYS A 124 -36.30 1.58 19.72
CA LYS A 124 -36.66 2.28 20.97
C LYS A 124 -37.14 3.72 20.72
N ILE A 125 -36.53 4.42 19.77
CA ILE A 125 -36.94 5.78 19.38
C ILE A 125 -38.29 5.75 18.65
N SER A 126 -38.52 4.75 17.79
CA SER A 126 -39.73 4.61 16.98
C SER A 126 -41.00 4.29 17.80
N THR A 127 -40.89 3.66 18.96
CA THR A 127 -42.05 3.24 19.76
C THR A 127 -42.52 4.28 20.79
N SER A 128 -41.69 5.26 21.12
CA SER A 128 -41.98 6.22 22.21
C SER A 128 -42.06 7.68 21.79
N SER A 129 -41.62 8.06 20.58
CA SER A 129 -41.50 9.48 20.23
C SER A 129 -42.54 9.90 19.19
N GLN A 130 -43.63 10.52 19.65
CA GLN A 130 -44.41 11.39 18.78
C GLN A 130 -43.47 12.45 18.19
N PRO A 131 -43.55 12.75 16.88
CA PRO A 131 -42.66 13.73 16.27
C PRO A 131 -42.80 15.07 17.00
N PRO A 132 -41.69 15.77 17.28
CA PRO A 132 -41.73 17.04 17.99
C PRO A 132 -42.53 18.07 17.19
N CYS A 133 -43.10 19.05 17.90
CA CYS A 133 -43.74 20.21 17.28
C CYS A 133 -45.02 19.92 16.47
N GLN A 134 -45.75 18.85 16.81
CA GLN A 134 -47.05 18.50 16.20
C GLN A 134 -48.08 19.64 16.17
N THR A 135 -48.15 20.45 17.23
CA THR A 135 -49.11 21.55 17.33
C THR A 135 -48.79 22.69 16.35
N SER A 136 -47.53 23.14 16.31
CA SER A 136 -47.11 24.18 15.36
C SER A 136 -47.07 23.67 13.92
N GLN A 137 -46.79 22.37 13.70
CA GLN A 137 -46.93 21.73 12.39
C GLN A 137 -48.36 21.84 11.85
N LYS A 138 -49.37 21.53 12.68
CA LYS A 138 -50.78 21.65 12.29
C LYS A 138 -51.17 23.10 11.99
N ALA A 139 -50.71 24.04 12.82
CA ALA A 139 -50.97 25.47 12.61
C ALA A 139 -50.41 25.98 11.27
N VAL A 140 -49.20 25.56 10.88
CA VAL A 140 -48.61 25.89 9.57
C VAL A 140 -49.48 25.34 8.43
N LEU A 141 -49.90 24.08 8.53
CA LEU A 141 -50.74 23.45 7.51
C LEU A 141 -52.12 24.13 7.40
N GLU A 142 -52.72 24.51 8.52
CA GLU A 142 -53.99 25.24 8.54
C GLU A 142 -53.85 26.64 7.92
N CYS A 143 -52.77 27.36 8.23
CA CYS A 143 -52.54 28.69 7.66
C CYS A 143 -52.41 28.65 6.13
N TYR A 144 -51.63 27.72 5.59
CA TYR A 144 -51.50 27.57 4.14
C TYR A 144 -52.80 27.11 3.46
N LYS A 145 -53.62 26.31 4.14
CA LYS A 145 -54.96 25.96 3.65
C LYS A 145 -55.90 27.16 3.61
N HIS A 146 -55.78 28.07 4.57
CA HIS A 146 -56.61 29.27 4.63
C HIS A 146 -56.18 30.34 3.62
N TYR A 147 -54.87 30.44 3.32
CA TYR A 147 -54.28 31.41 2.39
C TYR A 147 -53.49 30.72 1.25
N PRO A 148 -54.16 30.03 0.31
CA PRO A 148 -53.49 29.23 -0.72
C PRO A 148 -52.64 30.06 -1.71
N ASN A 149 -53.02 31.32 -1.96
CA ASN A 149 -52.33 32.21 -2.91
C ASN A 149 -51.47 33.28 -2.22
N GLU A 150 -51.47 33.34 -0.88
CA GLU A 150 -50.79 34.38 -0.11
C GLU A 150 -49.94 33.76 1.03
N PRO A 151 -48.91 32.96 0.71
CA PRO A 151 -48.11 32.22 1.70
C PRO A 151 -47.37 33.14 2.69
N MET A 152 -47.10 34.39 2.31
CA MET A 152 -46.44 35.39 3.16
C MET A 152 -47.23 35.71 4.44
N ARG A 153 -48.55 35.50 4.46
CA ARG A 153 -49.37 35.66 5.67
C ARG A 153 -49.06 34.61 6.74
N CYS A 154 -48.43 33.50 6.37
CA CYS A 154 -48.09 32.41 7.27
C CYS A 154 -46.67 32.48 7.83
N ALA A 155 -45.91 33.54 7.51
CA ALA A 155 -44.51 33.68 7.90
C ALA A 155 -44.30 33.54 9.42
N GLU A 156 -45.14 34.19 10.23
CA GLU A 156 -45.05 34.15 11.68
C GLU A 156 -45.33 32.74 12.24
N VAL A 157 -46.31 32.03 11.67
CA VAL A 157 -46.66 30.65 12.06
C VAL A 157 -45.55 29.67 11.70
N VAL A 158 -44.90 29.88 10.54
CA VAL A 158 -43.75 29.07 10.10
C VAL A 158 -42.54 29.33 10.99
N GLN A 159 -42.29 30.57 11.39
CA GLN A 159 -41.20 30.92 12.29
C GLN A 159 -41.37 30.23 13.66
N ALA A 160 -42.58 30.25 14.24
CA ALA A 160 -42.87 29.54 15.48
C ALA A 160 -42.67 28.02 15.37
N PHE A 161 -42.94 27.43 14.20
CA PHE A 161 -42.63 26.03 13.94
C PHE A 161 -41.11 25.78 13.88
N GLN A 162 -40.37 26.63 13.17
CA GLN A 162 -38.90 26.54 13.08
C GLN A 162 -38.25 26.63 14.46
N GLU A 163 -38.62 27.62 15.26
CA GLU A 163 -38.10 27.80 16.62
C GLU A 163 -38.33 26.57 17.50
N CYS A 164 -39.51 25.95 17.40
CA CYS A 164 -39.81 24.71 18.11
C CYS A 164 -38.88 23.56 17.67
N VAL A 165 -38.69 23.37 16.36
CA VAL A 165 -37.84 22.31 15.82
C VAL A 165 -36.38 22.52 16.22
N ASP A 166 -35.88 23.76 16.10
CA ASP A 166 -34.52 24.12 16.43
C ASP A 166 -34.23 23.95 17.92
N THR A 167 -35.15 24.34 18.79
CA THR A 167 -35.06 24.13 20.24
C THR A 167 -35.03 22.64 20.59
N LYS A 168 -35.86 21.82 19.92
CA LYS A 168 -35.83 20.37 20.17
C LYS A 168 -34.56 19.72 19.63
N ARG A 169 -34.09 20.13 18.45
CA ARG A 169 -32.83 19.65 17.88
C ARG A 169 -31.63 20.00 18.78
N SER A 170 -31.55 21.24 19.25
CA SER A 170 -30.48 21.67 20.15
C SER A 170 -30.54 20.94 21.50
N SER A 171 -31.74 20.70 22.06
CA SER A 171 -31.88 19.94 23.31
C SER A 171 -31.39 18.49 23.21
N VAL A 172 -31.61 17.82 22.07
CA VAL A 172 -31.15 16.44 21.85
C VAL A 172 -29.63 16.39 21.71
N ILE A 173 -29.03 17.40 21.08
CA ILE A 173 -27.57 17.49 20.93
C ILE A 173 -26.91 17.82 22.27
N ALA A 174 -27.46 18.77 23.03
CA ALA A 174 -26.94 19.17 24.33
C ALA A 174 -26.98 18.03 25.37
N ASN A 175 -28.00 17.17 25.32
CA ASN A 175 -28.13 16.03 26.24
C ASN A 175 -27.24 14.82 25.88
N ARG A 176 -26.43 14.89 24.81
CA ARG A 176 -25.53 13.81 24.37
C ARG A 176 -24.07 14.02 24.77
N GLY A 177 -23.69 15.21 25.24
CA GLY A 177 -22.36 15.53 25.78
C GLY A 177 -22.32 15.35 27.30
#